data_AF-A0A7S3HVD0-F1
#
_entry.id   AF-A0A7S3HVD0-F1
#
_cell.length_a   1.000
_cell.length_b   1.000
_cell.length_c   1.000
_cell.angle_alpha   90.00
_cell.angle_beta   90.00
_cell.angle_gamma   90.00
#
_symmetry.space_group_name_H-M   'P 1'
#
loop_
_entity.id
_entity.type
_entity.pdbx_description
1 polymer ?
#
loop_
_entity_poly.entity_id
_entity_poly.type
_entity_poly.pdbx_seq_one_letter_code
_entity_poly.pdbx_strand_id
1 'polypeptide(L)'
;ESHTSKEYLSYEEFEYLFESMINNPQPLFEFFREGHICNVLEVLISLILFTRDCEYDDRIQLVFNLFDTSGDGQLDRKETSKMLMSTIYGMFKICQLPSPPKTRVIEYINYIFNVIDEDCSGMVDYDEFKAFVDNNMEIQ
;
A
#
# COMPACT_ATOMS: atom_id res chain seq x y z
N GLU A 1 -1.55 -25.35 0.98
CA GLU A 1 -1.18 -24.70 -0.28
C GLU A 1 -1.23 -23.20 -0.06
N SER A 2 -0.07 -22.56 0.11
CA SER A 2 0.01 -21.12 0.29
C SER A 2 -0.49 -20.44 -0.99
N HIS A 3 -1.71 -19.90 -0.95
CA HIS A 3 -2.18 -18.95 -1.95
C HIS A 3 -1.33 -17.68 -1.81
N THR A 4 -0.11 -17.69 -2.33
CA THR A 4 0.61 -16.46 -2.62
C THR A 4 -0.15 -15.78 -3.73
N SER A 5 -1.11 -14.93 -3.35
CA SER A 5 -1.80 -14.02 -4.26
C SER A 5 -0.75 -13.29 -5.08
N LYS A 6 -0.85 -13.40 -6.40
CA LYS A 6 0.08 -12.80 -7.35
C LYS A 6 0.00 -11.28 -7.20
N GLU A 7 1.12 -10.65 -6.85
CA GLU A 7 1.17 -9.19 -6.62
C GLU A 7 1.05 -8.39 -7.93
N TYR A 8 1.58 -8.93 -9.02
CA TYR A 8 1.57 -8.29 -10.34
C TYR A 8 0.56 -8.97 -11.25
N LEU A 9 -0.46 -8.22 -11.67
CA LEU A 9 -1.59 -8.72 -12.45
C LEU A 9 -1.51 -8.27 -13.90
N SER A 10 -1.83 -9.17 -14.84
CA SER A 10 -2.19 -8.79 -16.22
C SER A 10 -3.54 -8.07 -16.25
N TYR A 11 -3.92 -7.50 -17.40
CA TYR A 11 -5.25 -6.90 -17.53
C TYR A 11 -6.38 -7.90 -17.28
N GLU A 12 -6.26 -9.13 -17.79
CA GLU A 12 -7.27 -10.18 -17.60
C GLU A 12 -7.44 -10.55 -16.12
N GLU A 13 -6.33 -10.70 -15.39
CA GLU A 13 -6.35 -11.00 -13.96
C GLU A 13 -6.91 -9.82 -13.15
N PHE A 14 -6.57 -8.60 -13.56
CA PHE A 14 -7.07 -7.37 -12.94
C PHE A 14 -8.57 -7.20 -13.18
N GLU A 15 -9.04 -7.37 -14.43
CA GLU A 15 -10.44 -7.28 -14.80
C GLU A 15 -11.28 -8.28 -14.01
N TYR A 16 -10.86 -9.55 -13.93
CA TYR A 16 -11.53 -10.56 -13.12
C TYR A 16 -11.62 -10.17 -11.63
N LEU A 17 -10.58 -9.53 -11.08
CA LEU A 17 -10.57 -9.11 -9.68
C LEU A 17 -11.49 -7.90 -9.43
N PHE A 18 -11.55 -6.96 -10.38
CA PHE A 18 -12.25 -5.69 -10.21
C PHE A 18 -13.63 -5.61 -10.88
N GLU A 19 -14.03 -6.54 -11.74
CA GLU A 19 -15.30 -6.50 -12.50
C GLU A 19 -16.54 -6.42 -11.60
N SER A 20 -16.48 -7.04 -10.42
CA SER A 20 -17.58 -7.02 -9.45
C SER A 20 -17.62 -5.73 -8.62
N MET A 21 -16.51 -4.98 -8.58
CA MET A 21 -16.35 -3.77 -7.79
C MET A 21 -16.51 -2.50 -8.65
N ILE A 22 -16.09 -2.54 -9.92
CA ILE A 22 -15.99 -1.38 -10.80
C ILE A 22 -16.52 -1.76 -12.18
N ASN A 23 -17.52 -1.01 -12.67
CA ASN A 23 -18.16 -1.25 -13.96
C ASN A 23 -17.21 -1.23 -15.17
N ASN A 24 -16.09 -0.51 -15.09
CA ASN A 24 -15.06 -0.45 -16.12
C ASN A 24 -13.67 -0.32 -15.48
N PRO A 25 -12.95 -1.43 -15.25
CA PRO A 25 -11.63 -1.42 -14.61
C PRO A 25 -10.51 -0.95 -15.54
N GLN A 26 -10.74 -0.87 -16.86
CA GLN A 26 -9.70 -0.56 -17.85
C GLN A 26 -8.96 0.76 -17.61
N PRO A 27 -9.63 1.91 -17.36
CA PRO A 27 -8.92 3.17 -17.14
C PRO A 27 -8.04 3.12 -15.88
N LEU A 28 -8.48 2.40 -14.85
CA LEU A 28 -7.71 2.21 -13.62
C LEU A 28 -6.46 1.36 -13.86
N PHE A 29 -6.60 0.27 -14.61
CA PHE A 29 -5.45 -0.54 -15.02
C PHE A 29 -4.45 0.28 -15.85
N GLU A 30 -4.94 1.02 -16.85
CA GLU A 30 -4.09 1.85 -17.70
C GLU A 30 -3.36 2.94 -16.93
N PHE A 31 -3.97 3.47 -15.86
CA PHE A 31 -3.35 4.46 -14.99
C PHE A 31 -2.18 3.90 -14.18
N PHE A 32 -2.33 2.69 -13.64
CA PHE A 32 -1.32 2.11 -12.73
C PHE A 32 -0.30 1.19 -13.41
N ARG A 33 -0.52 0.77 -14.67
CA ARG A 33 0.31 -0.24 -15.32
C ARG A 33 1.73 0.21 -15.58
N GLU A 34 2.65 -0.73 -15.40
CA GLU A 34 4.02 -0.65 -15.88
C GLU A 34 4.20 -1.69 -16.99
N GLY A 35 4.22 -1.21 -18.24
CA GLY A 35 4.18 -2.10 -19.40
C GLY A 35 2.83 -2.79 -19.52
N HIS A 36 2.77 -4.10 -19.22
CA HIS A 36 1.58 -4.94 -19.38
C HIS A 36 1.03 -5.48 -18.05
N ILE A 37 1.56 -5.01 -16.92
CA ILE A 37 1.19 -5.49 -15.58
C ILE A 37 0.92 -4.33 -14.63
N CYS A 38 0.10 -4.56 -13.61
CA CYS A 38 -0.13 -3.66 -12.48
C CYS A 38 0.27 -4.33 -11.18
N ASN A 39 0.90 -3.58 -10.27
CA ASN A 39 0.99 -4.00 -8.88
C ASN A 39 -0.37 -3.76 -8.20
N VAL A 40 -1.05 -4.84 -7.79
CA VAL A 40 -2.39 -4.74 -7.20
C VAL A 40 -2.39 -3.97 -5.88
N LEU A 41 -1.29 -4.01 -5.12
CA LEU A 41 -1.21 -3.34 -3.82
C LEU A 41 -1.12 -1.82 -3.98
N GLU A 42 -0.41 -1.34 -5.00
CA GLU A 42 -0.39 0.09 -5.35
C GLU A 42 -1.80 0.57 -5.70
N VAL A 43 -2.58 -0.23 -6.41
CA VAL A 43 -3.97 0.11 -6.76
C VAL A 43 -4.86 0.10 -5.51
N LEU A 44 -4.84 -0.97 -4.73
CA LEU A 44 -5.70 -1.13 -3.55
C LEU A 44 -5.44 -0.06 -2.50
N ILE A 45 -4.17 0.19 -2.14
CA ILE A 45 -3.85 1.22 -1.15
C ILE A 45 -4.27 2.61 -1.64
N SER A 46 -4.10 2.89 -2.93
CA SER A 46 -4.53 4.15 -3.52
C SER A 46 -6.05 4.29 -3.47
N LEU A 47 -6.80 3.24 -3.80
CA LEU A 47 -8.26 3.26 -3.66
C LEU A 47 -8.68 3.49 -2.21
N ILE A 48 -8.07 2.80 -1.24
CA ILE A 48 -8.39 2.97 0.19
C ILE A 48 -8.12 4.42 0.64
N LEU A 49 -6.93 4.96 0.36
CA LEU A 49 -6.52 6.29 0.81
C LEU A 49 -7.37 7.41 0.17
N PHE A 50 -7.79 7.25 -1.08
CA PHE A 50 -8.53 8.29 -1.81
C PHE A 50 -10.06 8.10 -1.83
N THR A 51 -10.58 6.99 -1.29
CA THR A 51 -12.03 6.82 -1.11
C THR A 51 -12.55 7.84 -0.09
N ARG A 52 -13.61 8.56 -0.46
CA ARG A 52 -14.22 9.61 0.37
C ARG A 52 -15.37 9.12 1.24
N ASP A 53 -15.96 7.98 0.90
CA ASP A 53 -17.12 7.41 1.58
C ASP A 53 -16.74 6.53 2.79
N CYS A 54 -15.49 6.65 3.27
CA CYS A 54 -14.94 5.87 4.38
C CYS A 54 -14.30 6.84 5.38
N GLU A 55 -14.55 6.63 6.67
CA GLU A 55 -13.98 7.48 7.73
C GLU A 55 -12.45 7.36 7.76
N TYR A 56 -11.77 8.38 8.31
CA TYR A 56 -10.31 8.39 8.35
C TYR A 56 -9.75 7.17 9.08
N ASP A 57 -10.21 6.91 10.30
CA ASP A 57 -9.72 5.79 11.11
C ASP A 57 -9.98 4.44 10.44
N ASP A 58 -11.15 4.28 9.80
CA ASP A 58 -11.47 3.08 9.01
C ASP A 58 -10.51 2.88 7.84
N ARG A 59 -10.15 3.94 7.12
CA ARG A 59 -9.16 3.85 6.02
C ARG A 59 -7.79 3.44 6.54
N ILE A 60 -7.33 4.01 7.66
CA ILE A 60 -6.04 3.66 8.25
C ILE A 60 -6.05 2.20 8.74
N GLN A 61 -7.12 1.75 9.37
CA GLN A 61 -7.30 0.35 9.77
C GLN A 61 -7.31 -0.59 8.56
N LEU A 62 -7.98 -0.23 7.47
CA LEU A 62 -8.00 -1.03 6.23
C LEU A 62 -6.61 -1.14 5.61
N VAL A 63 -5.81 -0.07 5.61
CA VAL A 63 -4.42 -0.11 5.15
C VAL A 63 -3.60 -1.05 6.02
N PHE A 64 -3.69 -0.94 7.36
CA PHE A 64 -2.96 -1.83 8.26
C PHE A 64 -3.31 -3.31 8.00
N ASN A 65 -4.61 -3.62 7.97
CA ASN A 65 -5.10 -4.98 7.75
C ASN A 65 -4.76 -5.53 6.36
N LEU A 66 -4.57 -4.67 5.35
CA LEU A 66 -4.15 -5.11 4.01
C LEU A 66 -2.73 -5.68 4.00
N PHE A 67 -1.86 -5.21 4.90
CA PHE A 67 -0.45 -5.58 4.95
C PHE A 67 -0.08 -6.53 6.09
N ASP A 68 -0.89 -6.63 7.16
CA ASP A 68 -0.78 -7.70 8.15
C ASP A 68 -1.22 -9.03 7.53
N THR A 69 -0.34 -9.61 6.70
CA THR A 69 -0.59 -10.86 6.01
C THR A 69 -0.43 -12.07 6.93
N SER A 70 0.30 -11.89 8.03
CA SER A 70 0.47 -12.88 9.07
C SER A 70 -0.79 -13.03 9.94
N GLY A 71 -1.55 -11.95 10.10
CA GLY A 71 -2.74 -11.86 10.95
C GLY A 71 -2.42 -11.84 12.44
N ASP A 72 -1.20 -11.46 12.82
CA ASP A 72 -0.76 -11.43 14.22
C ASP A 72 -1.03 -10.08 14.90
N GLY A 73 -1.60 -9.11 14.17
CA GLY A 73 -1.91 -7.78 14.66
C GLY A 73 -0.71 -6.84 14.69
N GLN A 74 0.41 -7.24 14.08
CA GLN A 74 1.63 -6.46 13.94
C GLN A 74 2.15 -6.55 12.50
N LEU A 75 2.93 -5.55 12.09
CA LEU A 75 3.59 -5.55 10.79
C LEU A 75 5.07 -5.86 10.98
N ASP A 76 5.50 -6.97 10.40
CA ASP A 76 6.93 -7.25 10.35
C ASP A 76 7.65 -6.28 9.37
N ARG A 77 8.99 -6.33 9.36
CA ARG A 77 9.79 -5.46 8.49
C ARG A 77 9.49 -5.66 7.00
N LYS A 78 9.15 -6.87 6.57
CA LYS A 78 8.84 -7.19 5.18
C LYS A 78 7.47 -6.64 4.79
N GLU A 79 6.48 -6.79 5.66
CA GLU A 79 5.12 -6.27 5.49
C GLU A 79 5.14 -4.74 5.45
N THR A 80 5.80 -4.10 6.43
CA THR A 80 5.96 -2.65 6.48
C THR A 80 6.71 -2.11 5.25
N SER A 81 7.78 -2.80 4.82
CA SER A 81 8.50 -2.41 3.60
C SER A 81 7.61 -2.49 2.36
N LYS A 82 6.77 -3.53 2.28
CA LYS A 82 5.83 -3.72 1.17
C LYS A 82 4.76 -2.63 1.15
N MET A 83 4.22 -2.30 2.33
CA MET A 83 3.26 -1.22 2.53
C MET A 83 3.83 0.11 2.06
N LEU A 84 4.99 0.50 2.57
CA LEU A 84 5.62 1.77 2.23
C LEU A 84 6.03 1.84 0.76
N MET A 85 6.56 0.76 0.17
CA MET A 85 6.85 0.72 -1.27
C MET A 85 5.58 0.93 -2.10
N SER A 86 4.51 0.19 -1.81
CA SER A 86 3.25 0.28 -2.55
C SER A 86 2.61 1.65 -2.41
N THR A 87 2.70 2.24 -1.21
CA THR A 87 2.24 3.62 -0.95
C THR A 87 3.04 4.62 -1.78
N ILE A 88 4.38 4.57 -1.72
CA ILE A 88 5.25 5.54 -2.41
C ILE A 88 5.05 5.45 -3.92
N TYR A 89 5.12 4.26 -4.51
CA TYR A 89 4.96 4.11 -5.96
C TYR A 89 3.54 4.45 -6.42
N GLY A 90 2.51 4.03 -5.67
CA GLY A 90 1.13 4.43 -5.94
C GLY A 90 0.94 5.95 -5.94
N MET A 91 1.46 6.62 -4.91
CA MET A 91 1.39 8.08 -4.79
C MET A 91 2.13 8.82 -5.91
N PHE A 92 3.31 8.35 -6.31
CA PHE A 92 4.03 8.95 -7.44
C PHE A 92 3.24 8.84 -8.75
N LYS A 93 2.55 7.72 -9.00
CA LYS A 93 1.66 7.55 -10.17
C LYS A 93 0.47 8.52 -10.10
N ILE A 94 -0.18 8.61 -8.95
CA ILE A 94 -1.32 9.53 -8.72
C ILE A 94 -0.93 10.99 -8.95
N CYS A 95 0.22 11.39 -8.42
CA CYS A 95 0.76 12.74 -8.56
C CYS A 95 1.40 12.99 -9.94
N GLN A 96 1.40 12.00 -10.85
CA GLN A 96 2.02 12.07 -12.18
C GLN A 96 3.52 12.45 -12.11
N LEU A 97 4.21 11.95 -11.10
CA LEU A 97 5.63 12.15 -10.86
C LEU A 97 6.45 10.97 -11.41
N PRO A 98 7.69 11.19 -11.88
CA PRO A 98 8.55 10.11 -12.34
C PRO A 98 8.91 9.17 -11.18
N SER A 99 8.80 7.85 -11.40
CA SER A 99 9.09 6.85 -10.38
C SER A 99 10.50 7.01 -9.79
N PRO A 100 10.63 7.05 -8.45
CA PRO A 100 11.92 7.22 -7.81
C PRO A 100 12.79 5.95 -7.96
N PRO A 101 14.13 6.09 -7.96
CA PRO A 101 15.03 4.94 -7.98
C PRO A 101 14.79 4.02 -6.80
N LYS A 102 14.67 2.71 -7.06
CA LYS A 102 14.40 1.69 -6.05
C LYS A 102 15.36 1.72 -4.86
N THR A 103 16.64 2.01 -5.10
CA THR A 103 17.65 2.12 -4.04
C THR A 103 17.32 3.22 -3.03
N ARG A 104 16.91 4.40 -3.51
CA ARG A 104 16.50 5.52 -2.64
C ARG A 104 15.24 5.21 -1.86
N VAL A 105 14.28 4.54 -2.49
CA VAL A 105 13.05 4.11 -1.81
C VAL A 105 13.37 3.13 -0.69
N ILE A 106 14.24 2.15 -0.93
CA ILE A 106 14.66 1.19 0.10
C ILE A 106 15.37 1.89 1.26
N GLU A 107 16.29 2.81 0.98
CA GLU A 107 17.00 3.58 2.01
C GLU A 107 16.01 4.40 2.86
N TYR A 108 15.06 5.07 2.22
CA TYR A 108 14.01 5.83 2.90
C TYR A 108 13.11 4.93 3.75
N ILE A 109 12.68 3.79 3.23
CA ILE A 109 11.85 2.81 3.97
C ILE A 109 12.57 2.28 5.20
N ASN A 110 13.86 1.96 5.09
CA ASN A 110 14.64 1.51 6.23
C ASN A 110 14.75 2.59 7.31
N TYR A 111 14.88 3.84 6.91
CA TYR A 111 14.88 4.97 7.83
C TYR A 111 13.52 5.11 8.52
N ILE A 112 12.42 5.11 7.74
CA ILE A 112 11.06 5.24 8.27
C ILE A 112 10.70 4.08 9.20
N PHE A 113 11.06 2.84 8.86
CA PHE A 113 10.80 1.68 9.73
C PHE A 113 11.35 1.91 11.14
N ASN A 114 12.60 2.37 11.26
CA ASN A 114 13.22 2.65 12.56
C ASN A 114 12.62 3.88 13.28
N VAL A 115 11.88 4.74 12.57
CA VAL A 115 11.17 5.88 13.16
C VAL A 115 9.81 5.44 13.69
N ILE A 116 9.16 4.47 13.03
CA ILE A 116 7.86 3.94 13.43
C ILE A 116 8.00 2.97 14.61
N ASP A 117 9.00 2.08 14.56
CA ASP A 117 9.34 1.08 15.59
C ASP A 117 10.00 1.77 16.80
N GLU A 118 9.21 2.53 17.56
CA GLU A 118 9.66 3.36 18.69
C GLU A 118 10.23 2.49 19.81
N ASP A 119 9.64 1.32 20.04
CA ASP A 119 10.08 0.38 21.07
C ASP A 119 11.24 -0.53 20.62
N CYS A 120 11.61 -0.47 19.34
CA CYS A 120 12.66 -1.27 18.71
C CYS A 120 12.42 -2.79 18.85
N SER A 121 11.16 -3.22 18.90
CA SER A 121 10.77 -4.63 18.92
C SER A 121 11.06 -5.32 17.59
N GLY A 122 11.22 -4.57 16.51
CA GLY A 122 11.36 -5.08 15.15
C GLY A 122 10.04 -5.45 14.49
N MET A 123 8.92 -5.12 15.15
CA MET A 123 7.55 -5.24 14.68
C MET A 123 6.91 -3.85 14.82
N VAL A 124 5.91 -3.55 13.99
CA VAL A 124 5.16 -2.30 14.08
C VAL A 124 3.73 -2.64 14.45
N ASP A 125 3.29 -2.26 15.65
CA ASP A 125 1.89 -2.45 16.05
C ASP A 125 0.97 -1.36 15.47
N TYR A 126 -0.34 -1.52 15.68
CA TYR A 126 -1.33 -0.58 15.16
C TYR A 126 -1.21 0.81 15.78
N ASP A 127 -0.88 0.91 17.07
CA ASP A 127 -0.79 2.19 17.76
C ASP A 127 0.44 2.98 17.26
N GLU A 128 1.58 2.31 17.07
CA GLU A 128 2.79 2.86 16.44
C GLU A 128 2.51 3.31 15.00
N PHE A 129 1.86 2.46 14.20
CA PHE A 129 1.48 2.81 12.84
C PHE A 129 0.56 4.02 12.79
N LYS A 130 -0.50 4.04 13.61
CA LYS A 130 -1.45 5.16 13.66
C LYS A 130 -0.78 6.43 14.12
N ALA A 131 0.06 6.38 15.15
CA ALA A 131 0.81 7.55 15.63
C ALA A 131 1.73 8.10 14.54
N PHE A 132 2.43 7.24 13.79
CA PHE A 132 3.25 7.67 12.67
C PHE A 132 2.42 8.38 11.59
N VAL A 133 1.28 7.78 11.23
CA VAL A 133 0.37 8.32 10.22
C VAL A 133 -0.21 9.67 10.65
N ASP A 134 -0.71 9.79 11.88
CA ASP A 134 -1.29 11.03 12.41
C ASP A 134 -0.26 12.18 12.46
N ASN A 135 1.01 11.87 12.79
CA ASN A 135 2.06 12.88 12.91
C ASN A 135 2.70 13.29 11.57
N ASN A 136 2.64 12.44 10.54
CA ASN A 136 3.35 12.66 9.27
C ASN A 136 2.43 12.83 8.06
N MET A 137 1.19 12.36 8.15
CA MET A 137 0.14 12.57 7.16
C MET A 137 -0.86 13.59 7.72
N GLU A 138 -0.47 14.86 7.78
CA GLU A 138 -1.44 15.98 7.80
C GLU A 138 -2.18 15.99 6.45
N ILE A 139 -3.05 15.01 6.22
CA ILE A 139 -4.06 15.04 5.16
C ILE A 139 -5.30 15.64 5.81
N GLN A 140 -5.31 16.98 5.92
CA GLN A 140 -6.51 17.77 6.18
C GLN A 140 -7.27 18.05 4.88
#